data_AF-A0A0W0VYL4-F1
#
_entry.id   AF-A0A0W0VYL4-F1
#
_cell.length_a   1.000
_cell.length_b   1.000
_cell.length_c   1.000
_cell.angle_alpha   90.00
_cell.angle_beta   90.00
_cell.angle_gamma   90.00
#
_symmetry.space_group_name_H-M   'P 1'
#
loop_
_entity.id
_entity.type
_entity.pdbx_description
1 polymer ?
#
loop_
_entity_poly.entity_id
_entity_poly.type
_entity_poly.pdbx_seq_one_letter_code
_entity_poly.pdbx_strand_id
1 'polypeptide(L)'
;MNLKKIIGSRITQARKANELTIKVLAERTGLGAARIGNWEQGTRCPGPAEAKILSRELRVAASWLLCLTDNPRGEFLDQIVLILNN
;
A
#
# COMPACT_ATOMS: atom_id res chain seq x y z
N MET A 1 -18.34 -10.70 3.44
CA MET A 1 -17.35 -9.70 2.99
C MET A 1 -15.98 -10.36 2.90
N ASN A 2 -15.30 -10.33 1.75
CA ASN A 2 -14.01 -11.03 1.55
C ASN A 2 -12.84 -10.07 1.83
N LEU A 3 -12.10 -10.30 2.93
CA LEU A 3 -11.03 -9.41 3.39
C LEU A 3 -9.97 -9.15 2.32
N LYS A 4 -9.61 -10.16 1.51
CA LYS A 4 -8.62 -10.02 0.42
C LYS A 4 -9.09 -9.04 -0.66
N LYS A 5 -10.39 -9.02 -0.96
CA LYS A 5 -10.98 -8.06 -1.91
C LYS A 5 -10.95 -6.63 -1.38
N ILE A 6 -11.09 -6.43 -0.08
CA ILE A 6 -11.00 -5.09 0.53
C ILE A 6 -9.56 -4.59 0.50
N ILE A 7 -8.62 -5.44 0.91
CA ILE A 7 -7.18 -5.12 0.84
C ILE A 7 -6.80 -4.77 -0.60
N GLY A 8 -7.21 -5.58 -1.57
CA GLY A 8 -7.00 -5.30 -3.00
C GLY A 8 -7.61 -3.99 -3.48
N SER A 9 -8.82 -3.68 -3.02
CA SER A 9 -9.48 -2.39 -3.29
C SER A 9 -8.71 -1.21 -2.70
N ARG A 10 -8.21 -1.31 -1.46
CA ARG A 10 -7.40 -0.26 -0.82
C ARG A 10 -6.08 -0.01 -1.56
N ILE A 11 -5.40 -1.07 -2.01
CA ILE A 11 -4.19 -0.97 -2.85
C ILE A 11 -4.53 -0.27 -4.18
N THR A 12 -5.61 -0.69 -4.84
CA THR A 12 -6.06 -0.10 -6.12
C THR A 12 -6.37 1.39 -5.96
N GLN A 13 -7.09 1.75 -4.90
CA GLN A 13 -7.47 3.12 -4.60
C GLN A 13 -6.22 3.99 -4.36
N ALA A 14 -5.31 3.56 -3.50
CA ALA A 14 -4.09 4.31 -3.20
C ALA A 14 -3.18 4.43 -4.43
N ARG A 15 -3.03 3.36 -5.23
CA ARG A 15 -2.26 3.41 -6.49
C ARG A 15 -2.83 4.43 -7.48
N LYS A 16 -4.14 4.40 -7.70
CA LYS A 16 -4.82 5.34 -8.61
C LYS A 16 -4.75 6.78 -8.10
N ALA A 17 -4.87 7.00 -6.78
CA ALA A 17 -4.74 8.32 -6.17
C ALA A 17 -3.33 8.92 -6.32
N ASN A 18 -2.31 8.07 -6.47
CA ASN A 18 -0.94 8.48 -6.80
C ASN A 18 -0.65 8.46 -8.32
N GLU A 19 -1.67 8.26 -9.16
CA GLU A 19 -1.57 8.24 -10.64
C GLU A 19 -0.58 7.18 -11.18
N LEU A 20 -0.35 6.11 -10.43
CA LEU A 20 0.60 5.07 -10.83
C LEU A 20 -0.10 3.98 -11.65
N THR A 21 0.55 3.49 -12.70
CA THR A 21 0.17 2.19 -13.29
C THR A 21 0.73 1.04 -12.43
N ILE A 22 0.21 -0.19 -12.60
CA ILE A 22 0.79 -1.36 -11.91
C ILE A 22 2.27 -1.55 -12.30
N LYS A 23 2.63 -1.28 -13.57
CA LYS A 23 4.00 -1.37 -14.06
C LYS A 23 4.93 -0.39 -13.32
N VAL A 24 4.52 0.88 -13.22
CA VAL A 24 5.31 1.90 -12.52
C VAL A 24 5.44 1.58 -11.02
N LEU A 25 4.35 1.14 -10.38
CA LEU A 25 4.40 0.73 -8.98
C LEU A 25 5.35 -0.47 -8.77
N ALA A 26 5.32 -1.45 -9.68
CA ALA A 26 6.23 -2.60 -9.66
C ALA A 26 7.70 -2.16 -9.76
N GLU A 27 8.01 -1.28 -10.71
CA GLU A 27 9.36 -0.73 -10.91
C GLU A 27 9.87 -0.01 -9.66
N ARG A 28 9.03 0.83 -9.03
CA ARG A 28 9.42 1.60 -7.84
C ARG A 28 9.55 0.77 -6.56
N THR A 29 8.76 -0.29 -6.44
CA THR A 29 8.76 -1.14 -5.24
C THR A 29 9.67 -2.36 -5.35
N GLY A 30 10.12 -2.71 -6.56
CA GLY A 30 10.79 -3.99 -6.83
C GLY A 30 9.87 -5.22 -6.72
N LEU A 31 8.57 -5.01 -6.48
CA LEU A 31 7.58 -6.10 -6.41
C LEU A 31 7.10 -6.46 -7.81
N GLY A 32 6.96 -7.75 -8.11
CA GLY A 32 6.50 -8.17 -9.44
C GLY A 32 5.10 -7.66 -9.78
N ALA A 33 4.90 -7.10 -10.98
CA ALA A 33 3.63 -6.56 -11.46
C ALA A 33 2.46 -7.57 -11.35
N ALA A 34 2.71 -8.85 -11.61
CA ALA A 34 1.72 -9.91 -11.44
C ALA A 34 1.30 -10.11 -9.97
N ARG A 35 2.22 -9.93 -9.00
CA ARG A 35 1.90 -9.99 -7.57
C ARG A 35 0.97 -8.85 -7.18
N ILE A 36 1.29 -7.63 -7.62
CA ILE A 36 0.46 -6.43 -7.40
C ILE A 36 -0.93 -6.63 -8.00
N GLY A 37 -1.03 -7.10 -9.26
CA GLY A 37 -2.32 -7.39 -9.90
C GLY A 37 -3.15 -8.44 -9.14
N ASN A 38 -2.52 -9.52 -8.67
CA ASN A 38 -3.20 -10.54 -7.86
C ASN A 38 -3.72 -9.98 -6.52
N TRP A 39 -2.99 -9.06 -5.90
CA TRP A 39 -3.45 -8.39 -4.68
C TRP A 39 -4.61 -7.44 -4.97
N GLU A 40 -4.52 -6.60 -6.00
CA GLU A 40 -5.60 -5.68 -6.40
C GLU A 40 -6.90 -6.42 -6.75
N GLN A 41 -6.78 -7.59 -7.39
CA GLN A 41 -7.91 -8.47 -7.69
C GLN A 41 -8.38 -9.29 -6.47
N GLY A 42 -7.66 -9.27 -5.34
CA GLY A 42 -7.96 -10.04 -4.14
C GLY A 42 -7.84 -11.56 -4.29
N THR A 43 -7.11 -12.05 -5.30
CA THR A 43 -6.82 -13.49 -5.47
C THR A 43 -5.72 -13.94 -4.51
N ARG A 44 -4.84 -13.02 -4.13
CA ARG A 44 -3.80 -13.17 -3.11
C ARG A 44 -3.84 -11.98 -2.14
N CYS A 45 -3.04 -12.05 -1.08
CA CYS A 45 -2.86 -10.97 -0.12
C CYS A 45 -1.36 -10.66 0.02
N PRO A 46 -0.95 -9.39 0.14
CA PRO A 46 0.43 -9.07 0.54
C PRO A 46 0.67 -9.53 1.97
N GLY A 47 1.93 -9.87 2.28
CA GLY A 47 2.38 -10.04 3.66
C GLY A 47 2.70 -8.68 4.29
N PRO A 48 3.04 -8.67 5.60
CA PRO A 48 3.42 -7.44 6.30
C PRO A 48 4.64 -6.72 5.68
N ALA A 49 5.61 -7.48 5.14
CA ALA A 49 6.79 -6.92 4.50
C ALA A 49 6.43 -6.17 3.21
N GLU A 50 5.63 -6.78 2.32
CA GLU A 50 5.16 -6.13 1.10
C GLU A 50 4.25 -4.94 1.41
N ALA A 51 3.39 -5.04 2.42
CA ALA A 51 2.53 -3.94 2.84
C ALA A 51 3.34 -2.70 3.28
N LYS A 52 4.49 -2.88 3.95
CA LYS A 52 5.39 -1.77 4.30
C LYS A 52 6.04 -1.13 3.07
N ILE A 53 6.43 -1.93 2.08
CA ILE A 53 7.01 -1.41 0.83
C ILE A 53 5.95 -0.61 0.07
N LEU A 54 4.76 -1.18 -0.11
CA LEU A 54 3.63 -0.52 -0.76
C LEU A 54 3.23 0.76 -0.02
N SER A 55 3.19 0.74 1.31
CA SER A 55 2.85 1.90 2.14
C SER A 55 3.70 3.13 1.82
N ARG A 56 5.02 2.96 1.71
CA ARG A 56 5.95 4.06 1.39
C ARG A 56 5.68 4.64 0.00
N GLU A 57 5.56 3.78 -1.00
CA GLU A 57 5.37 4.24 -2.38
C GLU A 57 3.97 4.82 -2.62
N LEU A 58 2.95 4.28 -1.96
CA LEU A 58 1.56 4.68 -2.09
C LEU A 58 1.15 5.80 -1.11
N ARG A 59 2.06 6.24 -0.24
CA ARG A 59 1.85 7.33 0.72
C ARG A 59 0.63 7.12 1.64
N VAL A 60 0.43 5.88 2.07
CA VAL A 60 -0.66 5.46 2.98
C VAL A 60 -0.13 4.49 4.02
N ALA A 61 -0.82 4.37 5.15
CA ALA A 61 -0.45 3.46 6.24
C ALA A 61 -0.53 1.99 5.81
N ALA A 62 0.43 1.16 6.22
CA ALA A 62 0.42 -0.27 5.98
C ALA A 62 -0.72 -0.96 6.74
N SER A 63 -1.02 -0.49 7.96
CA SER A 63 -2.15 -0.98 8.75
C SER A 63 -3.49 -0.69 8.06
N TRP A 64 -3.59 0.45 7.35
CA TRP A 64 -4.76 0.75 6.54
C TRP A 64 -4.83 -0.16 5.32
N LEU A 65 -3.74 -0.39 4.59
CA LEU A 65 -3.76 -1.37 3.49
C LEU A 65 -4.21 -2.76 3.95
N LEU A 66 -3.85 -3.17 5.16
CA LEU A 66 -4.20 -4.46 5.76
C LEU A 66 -5.51 -4.48 6.57
N CYS A 67 -6.32 -3.42 6.50
CA CYS A 67 -7.61 -3.32 7.20
C CYS A 67 -7.53 -3.42 8.73
N LEU A 68 -6.41 -3.03 9.32
CA LEU A 68 -6.22 -2.94 10.78
C LEU A 68 -6.67 -1.58 11.35
N THR A 69 -6.87 -0.59 10.47
CA THR A 69 -7.46 0.71 10.78
C THR A 69 -8.25 1.23 9.57
N ASP A 70 -9.18 2.15 9.81
CA ASP A 70 -9.90 2.87 8.75
C ASP A 70 -9.26 4.21 8.41
N ASN A 71 -8.26 4.67 9.18
CA ASN A 71 -7.52 5.90 8.90
C ASN A 71 -6.41 5.65 7.86
N PRO A 72 -6.46 6.23 6.64
CA PRO A 72 -5.43 6.07 5.62
C PRO A 72 -4.02 6.51 6.04
N ARG A 73 -3.91 7.33 7.10
CA ARG A 73 -2.63 7.79 7.66
C ARG A 73 -2.27 7.17 9.02
N GLY A 74 -3.05 6.20 9.53
CA GLY A 74 -2.91 5.57 10.86
C GLY A 74 -1.55 5.73 11.54
N GLU A 75 -0.57 4.89 11.19
CA GLU A 75 0.82 4.91 11.65
C GLU A 75 1.81 5.54 10.65
N PHE A 76 1.31 6.17 9.59
CA PHE A 76 2.17 6.62 8.49
C PHE A 76 2.98 7.86 8.89
N LEU A 77 4.24 7.65 9.25
CA LEU A 77 5.18 8.68 9.72
C LEU A 77 6.19 9.06 8.63
N ASP A 78 5.74 9.72 7.57
CA ASP A 78 6.65 10.14 6.48
C ASP A 78 7.30 11.53 6.71
N GLN A 79 6.92 12.29 7.75
CA GLN A 79 7.38 13.68 7.91
C GLN A 79 7.81 14.15 9.32
N ILE A 80 7.79 13.30 10.36
CA ILE A 80 8.12 13.79 11.73
C ILE A 80 9.62 13.80 12.03
N VAL A 81 10.45 13.05 11.30
CA VAL A 81 11.90 12.95 11.62
C VAL A 81 12.68 14.23 11.31
N LEU A 82 12.16 15.14 10.46
CA LEU A 82 12.86 16.38 10.13
C LEU A 82 12.76 17.47 11.23
N ILE A 83 11.77 17.39 12.12
CA ILE A 83 11.50 18.46 13.11
C ILE A 83 12.19 18.19 14.46
N LEU A 84 12.63 16.95 14.73
CA LEU A 84 13.27 16.59 16.01
C LEU A 84 14.80 16.73 16.01
N ASN A 85 15.38 17.29 14.94
CA ASN A 85 16.84 17.47 14.80
C ASN A 85 17.23 18.96 14.57
N ASN A 86 16.39 19.92 14.97
CA ASN A 86 16.71 21.35 14.91
C ASN A 86 16.46 22.02 16.26
#